data_AF-A0A3P7IHF0-F1
#
_entry.id   AF-A0A3P7IHF0-F1
#
_cell.length_a   1.000
_cell.length_b   1.000
_cell.length_c   1.000
_cell.angle_alpha   90.00
_cell.angle_beta   90.00
_cell.angle_gamma   90.00
#
_symmetry.space_group_name_H-M   'P 1'
#
loop_
_entity.id
_entity.type
_entity.pdbx_description
1 polymer ?
#
loop_
_entity_poly.entity_id
_entity_poly.type
_entity_poly.pdbx_seq_one_letter_code
_entity_poly.pdbx_strand_id
1 'polypeptide(L)'
;MKVPLLIVLFILGCAEAQNITNKAMRTLFKYANTNATDKLTTALNKDNTIAAKIKRVTTWIETNLVKKGATVPKGAIEGNKTAMITRVKGFLNQRESLQKLINKLCDAVKTVLSAAKVNEMKKLFWNIDKERNNDLQLTEPEFYSNVNAVIPKNKQIAALTKMDTAKKDYLSKNPTEAKNLQWTFKTATSG
;
A
#
# COMPACT_ATOMS: atom_id res chain seq x y z
N MET A 1 37.36 -32.88 13.15
CA MET A 1 36.25 -32.69 12.19
C MET A 1 35.49 -31.44 12.58
N LYS A 2 35.51 -30.40 11.75
CA LYS A 2 34.80 -29.13 11.97
C LYS A 2 33.48 -29.19 11.23
N VAL A 3 32.36 -29.16 11.95
CA VAL A 3 31.02 -28.97 11.38
C VAL A 3 30.90 -27.49 11.04
N PRO A 4 30.72 -27.08 9.77
CA PRO A 4 30.34 -25.71 9.50
C PRO A 4 28.83 -25.61 9.74
N LEU A 5 28.51 -24.88 10.80
CA LEU A 5 27.21 -24.31 11.12
C LEU A 5 26.61 -23.70 9.85
N LEU A 6 25.62 -24.37 9.26
CA LEU A 6 24.82 -23.86 8.16
C LEU A 6 23.91 -22.76 8.74
N ILE A 7 24.48 -21.59 8.99
CA ILE A 7 23.71 -20.36 9.18
C ILE A 7 23.06 -20.12 7.83
N VAL A 8 21.84 -20.63 7.65
CA VAL A 8 20.89 -20.09 6.69
C VAL A 8 20.63 -18.67 7.16
N LEU A 9 21.51 -17.78 6.70
CA LEU A 9 21.30 -16.35 6.72
C LEU A 9 20.00 -16.15 5.95
N PHE A 10 18.91 -15.99 6.69
CA PHE A 10 17.67 -15.45 6.18
C PHE A 10 17.98 -14.01 5.74
N ILE A 11 18.59 -13.86 4.57
CA ILE A 11 18.54 -12.64 3.78
C ILE A 11 17.10 -12.59 3.25
N LEU A 12 16.13 -12.43 4.16
CA LEU A 12 14.92 -11.71 3.85
C LEU A 12 15.41 -10.30 3.60
N GLY A 13 15.76 -10.04 2.34
CA GLY A 13 16.01 -8.71 1.86
C GLY A 13 14.91 -7.83 2.44
N CYS A 14 15.33 -6.70 3.01
CA CYS A 14 14.45 -5.55 3.23
C CYS A 14 13.94 -5.07 1.86
N ALA A 15 13.16 -5.91 1.18
CA ALA A 15 12.36 -5.55 0.04
C ALA A 15 11.38 -4.54 0.58
N GLU A 16 11.53 -3.29 0.13
CA GLU A 16 10.83 -2.11 0.58
C GLU A 16 9.35 -2.44 0.80
N ALA A 17 8.95 -2.56 2.06
CA ALA A 17 7.65 -3.09 2.43
C ALA A 17 6.48 -2.16 1.99
N GLN A 18 6.81 -1.00 1.41
CA GLN A 18 5.88 -0.02 0.83
C GLN A 18 5.42 -0.38 -0.59
N ASN A 19 6.02 -1.40 -1.20
CA ASN A 19 5.79 -1.76 -2.60
C ASN A 19 4.34 -2.14 -2.92
N ILE A 20 3.94 -1.82 -4.14
CA ILE A 20 2.69 -2.30 -4.74
C ILE A 20 2.85 -3.79 -5.03
N THR A 21 1.87 -4.59 -4.62
CA THR A 21 1.85 -6.04 -4.83
C THR A 21 1.33 -6.40 -6.21
N ASN A 22 1.82 -7.51 -6.78
CA ASN A 22 1.28 -8.03 -8.04
C ASN A 22 -0.21 -8.34 -7.92
N LYS A 23 -0.66 -8.86 -6.77
CA LYS A 23 -2.07 -9.17 -6.55
C LYS A 23 -2.95 -7.91 -6.56
N ALA A 24 -2.54 -6.81 -5.94
CA ALA A 24 -3.23 -5.52 -6.04
C ALA A 24 -3.44 -5.09 -7.50
N MET A 25 -2.37 -5.14 -8.29
CA MET A 25 -2.39 -4.72 -9.69
C MET A 25 -3.20 -5.66 -10.57
N ARG A 26 -3.14 -6.97 -10.33
CA ARG A 26 -3.98 -7.96 -11.00
C ARG A 26 -5.46 -7.80 -10.62
N THR A 27 -5.78 -7.37 -9.41
CA THR A 27 -7.17 -7.02 -9.03
C THR A 27 -7.65 -5.79 -9.79
N LEU A 28 -6.82 -4.75 -9.93
CA LEU A 28 -7.16 -3.56 -10.73
C LEU A 28 -7.33 -3.90 -12.21
N PHE A 29 -6.44 -4.71 -12.75
CA PHE A 29 -6.39 -5.06 -14.17
C PHE A 29 -6.80 -6.51 -14.42
N LYS A 30 -7.96 -6.93 -13.88
CA LYS A 30 -8.38 -8.34 -13.86
C LYS A 30 -8.56 -8.98 -15.23
N TYR A 31 -8.79 -8.18 -16.28
CA TYR A 31 -8.92 -8.66 -17.66
C TYR A 31 -7.65 -8.45 -18.51
N ALA A 32 -6.59 -7.88 -17.94
CA ALA A 32 -5.31 -7.76 -18.62
C ALA A 32 -4.51 -9.08 -18.61
N ASN A 33 -3.43 -9.12 -19.38
CA ASN A 33 -2.49 -10.24 -19.32
C ASN A 33 -1.70 -10.20 -18.01
N THR A 34 -1.73 -11.28 -17.24
CA THR A 34 -1.07 -11.38 -15.93
C THR A 34 0.42 -11.05 -15.96
N ASN A 35 1.17 -11.58 -16.94
CA ASN A 35 2.60 -11.32 -17.05
C ASN A 35 2.89 -9.86 -17.42
N ALA A 36 2.05 -9.24 -18.25
CA ALA A 36 2.16 -7.82 -18.56
C ALA A 36 1.88 -6.96 -17.32
N THR A 37 0.88 -7.32 -16.52
CA THR A 37 0.54 -6.64 -15.27
C THR A 37 1.66 -6.76 -14.21
N ASP A 38 2.30 -7.91 -14.09
CA ASP A 38 3.43 -8.09 -13.16
C ASP A 38 4.66 -7.28 -13.57
N LYS A 39 4.95 -7.23 -14.89
CA LYS A 39 6.01 -6.38 -15.44
C LYS A 39 5.75 -4.90 -15.17
N LEU A 40 4.50 -4.45 -15.36
CA LEU A 40 4.08 -3.11 -14.98
C LEU A 40 4.30 -2.88 -13.48
N THR A 41 3.85 -3.78 -12.63
CA THR A 41 3.99 -3.65 -11.16
C THR A 41 5.45 -3.48 -10.75
N THR A 42 6.33 -4.33 -11.29
CA THR A 42 7.78 -4.24 -11.07
C THR A 42 8.35 -2.89 -11.53
N ALA A 43 7.91 -2.39 -12.68
CA ALA A 43 8.36 -1.10 -13.19
C ALA A 43 7.84 0.08 -12.34
N LEU A 44 6.58 0.03 -11.91
CA LEU A 44 5.99 1.05 -11.04
C LEU A 44 6.73 1.14 -9.70
N ASN A 45 7.12 0.00 -9.11
CA ASN A 45 7.88 0.00 -7.86
C ASN A 45 9.30 0.61 -7.99
N LYS A 46 9.85 0.69 -9.21
CA LYS A 46 11.13 1.37 -9.49
C LYS A 46 11.00 2.87 -9.74
N ASP A 47 9.79 3.36 -10.00
CA ASP A 47 9.56 4.80 -10.22
C ASP A 47 9.57 5.55 -8.88
N ASN A 48 10.38 6.61 -8.80
CA ASN A 48 10.59 7.38 -7.57
C ASN A 48 9.50 8.44 -7.28
N THR A 49 8.66 8.78 -8.26
CA THR A 49 7.64 9.82 -8.11
C THR A 49 6.27 9.31 -8.51
N ILE A 50 5.22 9.82 -7.84
CA ILE A 50 3.83 9.53 -8.20
C ILE A 50 3.52 9.91 -9.65
N ALA A 51 4.07 11.04 -10.12
CA ALA A 51 3.90 11.50 -11.50
C ALA A 51 4.46 10.50 -12.52
N ALA A 52 5.65 9.93 -12.26
CA ALA A 52 6.24 8.90 -13.10
C ALA A 52 5.40 7.62 -13.13
N LYS A 53 4.94 7.16 -11.94
CA LYS A 53 4.04 5.99 -11.83
C LYS A 53 2.74 6.20 -12.63
N ILE A 54 2.11 7.37 -12.48
CA ILE A 54 0.88 7.74 -13.19
C ILE A 54 1.09 7.78 -14.71
N LYS A 55 2.19 8.41 -15.17
CA LYS A 55 2.52 8.45 -16.60
C LYS A 55 2.68 7.04 -17.17
N ARG A 56 3.47 6.19 -16.49
CA ARG A 56 3.72 4.81 -16.91
C ARG A 56 2.45 3.99 -17.01
N VAL A 57 1.60 4.00 -15.98
CA VAL A 57 0.37 3.19 -15.99
C VAL A 57 -0.62 3.69 -17.05
N THR A 58 -0.68 5.01 -17.27
CA THR A 58 -1.53 5.59 -18.32
C THR A 58 -1.10 5.12 -19.70
N THR A 59 0.20 5.19 -20.03
CA THR A 59 0.72 4.66 -21.29
C THR A 59 0.52 3.16 -21.43
N TRP A 60 0.68 2.40 -20.35
CA TRP A 60 0.49 0.95 -20.38
C TRP A 60 -0.97 0.55 -20.66
N ILE A 61 -1.94 1.28 -20.10
CA ILE A 61 -3.39 1.05 -20.29
C ILE A 61 -3.78 1.14 -21.76
N GLU A 62 -3.15 2.01 -22.54
CA GLU A 62 -3.51 2.21 -23.95
C GLU A 62 -3.47 0.93 -24.78
N THR A 63 -2.56 0.02 -24.42
CA THR A 63 -2.29 -1.23 -25.16
C THR A 63 -2.67 -2.49 -24.37
N ASN A 64 -2.61 -2.47 -23.04
CA ASN A 64 -2.63 -3.70 -22.23
C ASN A 64 -3.88 -3.86 -21.36
N LEU A 65 -4.82 -2.91 -21.37
CA LEU A 65 -5.94 -2.88 -20.43
C LEU A 65 -6.77 -4.17 -20.45
N VAL A 66 -7.00 -4.74 -21.63
CA VAL A 66 -7.75 -5.98 -21.84
C VAL A 66 -6.94 -6.88 -22.76
N LYS A 67 -6.69 -8.13 -22.35
CA LYS A 67 -6.00 -9.10 -23.19
C LYS A 67 -6.89 -9.52 -24.37
N LYS A 68 -6.28 -9.87 -25.51
CA LYS A 68 -6.99 -10.39 -26.68
C LYS A 68 -7.88 -11.58 -26.28
N GLY A 69 -9.14 -11.55 -26.72
CA GLY A 69 -10.12 -12.61 -26.46
C GLY A 69 -10.75 -12.60 -25.07
N ALA A 70 -10.45 -11.64 -24.20
CA ALA A 70 -11.17 -11.49 -22.93
C ALA A 70 -12.54 -10.83 -23.15
N THR A 71 -13.57 -11.42 -22.55
CA THR A 71 -14.91 -10.83 -22.47
C THR A 71 -15.01 -9.97 -21.22
N VAL A 72 -15.21 -8.66 -21.41
CA VAL A 72 -15.47 -7.71 -20.34
C VAL A 72 -16.97 -7.46 -20.26
N PRO A 73 -17.63 -7.62 -19.09
CA PRO A 73 -19.04 -7.31 -18.94
C PRO A 73 -19.36 -5.89 -19.38
N LYS A 74 -20.49 -5.70 -20.07
CA LYS A 74 -20.94 -4.38 -20.52
C LYS A 74 -21.09 -3.45 -19.32
N GLY A 75 -20.54 -2.24 -19.43
CA GLY A 75 -20.57 -1.24 -18.35
C GLY A 75 -19.51 -1.43 -17.26
N ALA A 76 -18.71 -2.49 -17.31
CA ALA A 76 -17.60 -2.67 -16.36
C ALA A 76 -16.51 -1.61 -16.59
N ILE A 77 -16.02 -1.03 -15.49
CA ILE A 77 -14.96 -0.01 -15.52
C ILE A 77 -13.72 -0.54 -16.24
N GLU A 78 -13.39 -1.81 -16.08
CA GLU A 78 -12.19 -2.44 -16.65
C GLU A 78 -12.16 -2.47 -18.20
N GLY A 79 -13.29 -2.20 -18.87
CA GLY A 79 -13.36 -2.01 -20.32
C GLY A 79 -13.24 -0.55 -20.78
N ASN A 80 -13.23 0.41 -19.85
CA ASN A 80 -13.22 1.84 -20.12
C ASN A 80 -11.87 2.45 -19.71
N LYS A 81 -11.07 2.87 -20.71
CA LYS A 81 -9.73 3.45 -20.49
C LYS A 81 -9.75 4.64 -19.54
N THR A 82 -10.62 5.62 -19.75
CA THR A 82 -10.71 6.83 -18.93
C THR A 82 -11.06 6.50 -17.47
N ALA A 83 -12.07 5.63 -17.27
CA ALA A 83 -12.47 5.22 -15.93
C ALA A 83 -11.36 4.43 -15.22
N MET A 84 -10.63 3.57 -15.94
CA MET A 84 -9.49 2.82 -15.41
C MET A 84 -8.30 3.70 -15.06
N ILE A 85 -7.98 4.68 -15.90
CA ILE A 85 -6.96 5.68 -15.61
C ILE A 85 -7.31 6.42 -14.32
N THR A 86 -8.55 6.88 -14.16
CA THR A 86 -9.00 7.54 -12.93
C THR A 86 -8.90 6.61 -11.72
N ARG A 87 -9.34 5.36 -11.86
CA ARG A 87 -9.33 4.37 -10.78
C ARG A 87 -7.92 4.05 -10.30
N VAL A 88 -6.97 3.80 -11.21
CA VAL A 88 -5.59 3.48 -10.84
C VAL A 88 -4.83 4.71 -10.34
N LYS A 89 -5.11 5.91 -10.86
CA LYS A 89 -4.59 7.17 -10.30
C LYS A 89 -5.02 7.32 -8.84
N GLY A 90 -6.29 7.05 -8.53
CA GLY A 90 -6.81 7.04 -7.16
C GLY A 90 -6.04 6.05 -6.26
N PHE A 91 -5.80 4.83 -6.73
CA PHE A 91 -4.99 3.85 -5.99
C PHE A 91 -3.57 4.36 -5.73
N LEU A 92 -2.87 4.83 -6.76
CA LEU A 92 -1.49 5.29 -6.61
C LEU A 92 -1.38 6.50 -5.68
N ASN A 93 -2.33 7.43 -5.74
CA ASN A 93 -2.42 8.56 -4.81
C ASN A 93 -2.68 8.08 -3.38
N GLN A 94 -3.58 7.10 -3.18
CA GLN A 94 -3.81 6.49 -1.87
C GLN A 94 -2.51 5.90 -1.30
N ARG A 95 -1.69 5.23 -2.12
CA ARG A 95 -0.39 4.69 -1.70
C ARG A 95 0.58 5.78 -1.22
N GLU A 96 0.67 6.89 -1.95
CA GLU A 96 1.50 8.04 -1.57
C GLU A 96 1.00 8.70 -0.28
N SER A 97 -0.31 8.94 -0.18
CA SER A 97 -0.95 9.50 1.01
C SER A 97 -0.73 8.62 2.25
N LEU A 98 -0.81 7.30 2.08
CA LEU A 98 -0.58 6.34 3.16
C LEU A 98 0.87 6.39 3.65
N GLN A 99 1.84 6.47 2.73
CA GLN A 99 3.24 6.60 3.10
C GLN A 99 3.50 7.86 3.94
N LYS A 100 2.92 8.99 3.55
CA LYS A 100 2.99 10.25 4.31
C LYS A 100 2.37 10.11 5.70
N LEU A 101 1.17 9.52 5.79
CA LEU A 101 0.50 9.29 7.06
C LEU A 101 1.35 8.41 7.99
N ILE A 102 1.84 7.26 7.53
CA ILE A 102 2.65 6.36 8.34
C ILE A 102 3.93 7.04 8.86
N ASN A 103 4.58 7.86 8.03
CA ASN A 103 5.72 8.66 8.50
C ASN A 103 5.32 9.63 9.61
N LYS A 104 4.17 10.32 9.48
CA LYS A 104 3.66 11.21 10.53
C LYS A 104 3.32 10.48 11.82
N LEU A 105 2.71 9.30 11.74
CA LEU A 105 2.42 8.49 12.92
C LEU A 105 3.71 8.04 13.61
N CYS A 106 4.71 7.59 12.83
CA CYS A 106 6.02 7.20 13.35
C CYS A 106 6.73 8.38 14.03
N ASP A 107 6.69 9.57 13.44
CA ASP A 107 7.29 10.77 14.03
C ASP A 107 6.62 11.16 15.35
N ALA A 108 5.28 11.08 15.43
CA ALA A 108 4.53 11.44 16.62
C ALA A 108 4.88 10.59 17.84
N VAL A 109 5.17 9.30 17.63
CA VAL A 109 5.48 8.36 18.73
C VAL A 109 6.94 8.37 19.16
N LYS A 110 7.86 9.04 18.44
CA LYS A 110 9.29 9.14 18.81
C LYS A 110 9.54 9.74 20.19
N THR A 111 8.59 10.53 20.70
CA THR A 111 8.72 11.13 22.04
C THR A 111 8.42 10.13 23.17
N VAL A 112 7.84 8.97 22.86
CA VAL A 112 7.44 7.96 23.87
C VAL A 112 7.98 6.56 23.60
N LEU A 113 8.42 6.28 22.37
CA LEU A 113 9.03 5.03 21.94
C LEU A 113 10.47 5.25 21.47
N SER A 114 11.33 4.24 21.66
CA SER A 114 12.67 4.23 21.08
C SER A 114 12.61 4.10 19.56
N ALA A 115 13.66 4.56 18.87
CA ALA A 115 13.75 4.44 17.42
C ALA A 115 13.60 2.99 16.91
N ALA A 116 14.11 2.01 17.66
CA ALA A 116 13.95 0.58 17.36
C ALA A 116 12.48 0.17 17.34
N LYS A 117 11.69 0.58 18.35
CA LYS A 117 10.25 0.26 18.42
C LYS A 117 9.43 0.98 17.37
N VAL A 118 9.78 2.22 17.04
CA VAL A 118 9.17 2.92 15.90
C VAL A 118 9.44 2.19 14.58
N ASN A 119 10.67 1.69 14.38
CA ASN A 119 11.02 0.91 13.20
C ASN A 119 10.29 -0.45 13.15
N GLU A 120 10.17 -1.16 14.27
CA GLU A 120 9.38 -2.40 14.35
C GLU A 120 7.91 -2.15 14.01
N MET A 121 7.31 -1.08 14.54
CA MET A 121 5.93 -0.70 14.24
C MET A 121 5.73 -0.38 12.76
N LYS A 122 6.65 0.39 12.16
CA LYS A 122 6.62 0.70 10.73
C LYS A 122 6.74 -0.56 9.87
N LYS A 123 7.62 -1.49 10.24
CA LYS A 123 7.78 -2.79 9.56
C LYS A 123 6.51 -3.62 9.67
N LEU A 124 5.90 -3.70 10.86
CA LEU A 124 4.64 -4.41 11.07
C LEU A 124 3.54 -3.90 10.13
N PHE A 125 3.34 -2.58 10.06
CA PHE A 125 2.34 -1.99 9.18
C PHE A 125 2.54 -2.42 7.73
N TRP A 126 3.75 -2.27 7.22
CA TRP A 126 4.03 -2.56 5.82
C TRP A 126 4.04 -4.06 5.48
N ASN A 127 4.37 -4.92 6.44
CA ASN A 127 4.21 -6.37 6.27
C ASN A 127 2.73 -6.75 6.13
N ILE A 128 1.88 -6.25 7.04
CA ILE A 128 0.43 -6.44 6.98
C ILE A 128 -0.12 -5.89 5.66
N ASP A 129 0.30 -4.69 5.26
CA ASP A 129 -0.15 -4.07 4.01
C ASP A 129 0.19 -4.93 2.78
N LYS A 130 1.39 -5.51 2.76
CA LYS A 130 1.80 -6.45 1.71
C LYS A 130 0.96 -7.73 1.74
N GLU A 131 0.72 -8.32 2.90
CA GLU A 131 -0.09 -9.53 3.08
C GLU A 131 -1.55 -9.31 2.66
N ARG A 132 -2.09 -8.12 2.95
CA ARG A 132 -3.42 -7.67 2.54
C ARG A 132 -3.47 -7.10 1.14
N ASN A 133 -2.40 -7.25 0.36
CA ASN A 133 -2.34 -6.86 -1.05
C ASN A 133 -2.71 -5.39 -1.26
N ASN A 134 -2.17 -4.54 -0.38
CA ASN A 134 -2.36 -3.09 -0.35
C ASN A 134 -3.82 -2.64 -0.15
N ASP A 135 -4.70 -3.52 0.37
CA ASP A 135 -6.08 -3.16 0.72
C ASP A 135 -6.13 -2.50 2.10
N LEU A 136 -6.15 -1.17 2.12
CA LEU A 136 -6.14 -0.38 3.35
C LEU A 136 -7.32 -0.72 4.30
N GLN A 137 -8.49 -1.12 3.77
CA GLN A 137 -9.64 -1.49 4.59
C GLN A 137 -9.38 -2.74 5.44
N LEU A 138 -8.44 -3.59 5.00
CA LEU A 138 -8.00 -4.78 5.71
C LEU A 138 -6.71 -4.51 6.49
N THR A 139 -5.78 -3.75 5.92
CA THR A 139 -4.50 -3.41 6.54
C THR A 139 -4.67 -2.68 7.87
N GLU A 140 -5.49 -1.62 7.88
CA GLU A 140 -5.56 -0.73 9.02
C GLU A 140 -6.11 -1.41 10.29
N PRO A 141 -7.27 -2.10 10.26
CA PRO A 141 -7.78 -2.79 11.44
C PRO A 141 -6.82 -3.85 11.98
N GLU A 142 -6.17 -4.60 11.09
CA GLU A 142 -5.21 -5.64 11.51
C GLU A 142 -3.95 -5.03 12.12
N PHE A 143 -3.46 -3.92 11.59
CA PHE A 143 -2.36 -3.20 12.22
C PHE A 143 -2.71 -2.78 13.65
N TYR A 144 -3.87 -2.15 13.86
CA TYR A 144 -4.29 -1.74 15.21
C TYR A 144 -4.51 -2.93 16.15
N SER A 145 -4.94 -4.08 15.63
CA SER A 145 -5.07 -5.31 16.42
C SER A 145 -3.71 -5.87 16.88
N ASN A 146 -2.66 -5.74 16.06
CA ASN A 146 -1.36 -6.35 16.30
C ASN A 146 -0.30 -5.40 16.89
N VAL A 147 -0.46 -4.08 16.76
CA VAL A 147 0.59 -3.10 17.12
C VAL A 147 0.95 -3.12 18.61
N ASN A 148 0.01 -3.51 19.48
CA ASN A 148 0.26 -3.65 20.91
C ASN A 148 1.33 -4.69 21.24
N ALA A 149 1.53 -5.72 20.41
CA ALA A 149 2.58 -6.72 20.61
C ALA A 149 4.00 -6.13 20.42
N VAL A 150 4.11 -5.01 19.69
CA VAL A 150 5.39 -4.35 19.41
C VAL A 150 5.69 -3.25 20.43
N ILE A 151 4.65 -2.59 20.96
CA ILE A 151 4.79 -1.48 21.90
C ILE A 151 4.94 -2.00 23.34
N PRO A 152 5.95 -1.52 24.12
CA PRO A 152 6.06 -1.87 25.54
C PRO A 152 4.77 -1.59 26.31
N LYS A 153 4.34 -2.54 27.14
CA LYS A 153 3.03 -2.50 27.83
C LYS A 153 2.77 -1.17 28.56
N ASN A 154 3.77 -0.64 29.25
CA ASN A 154 3.70 0.64 29.97
C ASN A 154 3.67 1.89 29.08
N LYS A 155 3.82 1.74 27.75
CA LYS A 155 3.80 2.84 26.77
C LYS A 155 2.65 2.73 25.77
N GLN A 156 1.88 1.64 25.77
CA GLN A 156 0.81 1.38 24.80
C GLN A 156 -0.21 2.52 24.73
N ILE A 157 -0.79 2.92 25.87
CA ILE A 157 -1.79 4.00 25.92
C ILE A 157 -1.21 5.31 25.35
N ALA A 158 -0.02 5.71 25.80
CA ALA A 158 0.61 6.96 25.36
C ALA A 158 0.93 6.95 23.85
N ALA A 159 1.41 5.82 23.32
CA ALA A 159 1.73 5.66 21.91
C ALA A 159 0.49 5.66 21.02
N LEU A 160 -0.55 4.90 21.39
CA LEU A 160 -1.81 4.85 20.65
C LEU A 160 -2.52 6.21 20.65
N THR A 161 -2.59 6.88 21.80
CA THR A 161 -3.15 8.24 21.89
C THR A 161 -2.39 9.21 20.98
N LYS A 162 -1.05 9.15 20.95
CA LYS A 162 -0.24 9.98 20.04
C LYS A 162 -0.50 9.67 18.58
N MET A 163 -0.65 8.41 18.20
CA MET A 163 -1.01 8.03 16.83
C MET A 163 -2.39 8.58 16.46
N ASP A 164 -3.39 8.42 17.31
CA ASP A 164 -4.75 8.88 17.03
C ASP A 164 -4.84 10.41 16.94
N THR A 165 -4.20 11.13 17.87
CA THR A 165 -4.12 12.59 17.81
C THR A 165 -3.39 13.05 16.54
N ALA A 166 -2.24 12.44 16.21
CA ALA A 166 -1.49 12.79 15.01
C ALA A 166 -2.26 12.49 13.73
N LYS A 167 -2.97 11.35 13.65
CA LYS A 167 -3.84 11.01 12.53
C LYS A 167 -4.94 12.06 12.36
N LYS A 168 -5.67 12.38 13.42
CA LYS A 168 -6.77 13.36 13.39
C LYS A 168 -6.28 14.74 12.95
N ASP A 169 -5.19 15.23 13.55
CA ASP A 169 -4.61 16.53 13.24
C ASP A 169 -4.05 16.60 11.81
N TYR A 170 -3.35 15.54 11.37
CA TYR A 170 -2.80 15.50 10.02
C TYR A 170 -3.91 15.49 8.97
N LEU A 171 -4.93 14.65 9.13
CA LEU A 171 -6.00 14.51 8.15
C LEU A 171 -6.93 15.72 8.10
N SER A 172 -7.16 16.41 9.23
CA SER A 172 -7.95 17.65 9.24
C SER A 172 -7.25 18.79 8.49
N LYS A 173 -5.92 18.87 8.60
CA LYS A 173 -5.10 19.87 7.90
C LYS A 173 -4.78 19.52 6.44
N ASN A 174 -5.01 18.27 6.03
CA ASN A 174 -4.64 17.77 4.71
C ASN A 174 -5.83 17.06 4.04
N PRO A 175 -6.88 17.81 3.61
CA PRO A 175 -8.13 17.22 3.10
C PRO A 175 -7.93 16.37 1.84
N THR A 176 -6.96 16.69 0.98
CA THR A 176 -6.62 15.85 -0.18
C THR A 176 -6.09 14.49 0.25
N GLU A 177 -5.23 14.44 1.27
CA GLU A 177 -4.68 13.19 1.80
C GLU A 177 -5.80 12.36 2.45
N ALA A 178 -6.69 13.02 3.21
CA ALA A 178 -7.87 12.39 3.79
C ALA A 178 -8.77 11.76 2.72
N LYS A 179 -9.03 12.47 1.62
CA LYS A 179 -9.80 11.96 0.48
C LYS A 179 -9.12 10.77 -0.19
N ASN A 180 -7.82 10.86 -0.46
CA ASN A 180 -7.08 9.78 -1.11
C ASN A 180 -7.12 8.48 -0.30
N LEU A 181 -7.02 8.57 1.03
CA LEU A 181 -7.07 7.42 1.93
C LEU A 181 -8.44 6.72 1.98
N GLN A 182 -9.51 7.34 1.45
CA GLN A 182 -10.82 6.69 1.30
C GLN A 182 -10.91 5.80 0.05
N TRP A 183 -9.87 5.74 -0.79
CA TRP A 183 -9.88 4.87 -1.96
C TRP A 183 -9.96 3.39 -1.56
N THR A 184 -10.74 2.60 -2.30
CA THR A 184 -10.92 1.15 -2.04
C THR A 184 -10.93 0.33 -3.33
N PHE A 185 -10.66 -0.97 -3.21
CA PHE A 185 -10.83 -1.92 -4.30
C PHE A 185 -12.29 -2.20 -4.66
N LYS A 186 -13.27 -1.80 -3.83
CA LYS A 186 -14.67 -1.88 -4.23
C LYS A 186 -14.88 -0.90 -5.38
N THR A 187 -15.45 -1.36 -6.48
CA THR A 187 -16.05 -0.44 -7.45
C THR A 187 -17.22 0.20 -6.71
N ALA A 188 -17.35 1.53 -6.73
CA ALA A 188 -18.64 2.13 -6.42
C ALA A 188 -19.64 1.44 -7.36
N THR A 189 -20.52 0.62 -6.79
CA THR A 189 -21.67 0.12 -7.53
C THR A 189 -22.38 1.36 -8.02
N SER A 190 -22.37 1.56 -9.34
CA SER A 190 -23.27 2.49 -9.99
C SER A 190 -24.68 2.10 -9.59
N GLY A 191 -25.23 2.82 -8.61
CA GLY A 191 -26.64 2.95 -8.32
C GLY A 191 -26.98 4.41 -8.54
#